data_AF-A0A5N6RHX6-F1
#
_entry.id   AF-A0A5N6RHX6-F1
#
_cell.length_a   1.000
_cell.length_b   1.000
_cell.length_c   1.000
_cell.angle_alpha   90.00
_cell.angle_beta   90.00
_cell.angle_gamma   90.00
#
_symmetry.space_group_name_H-M   'P 1'
#
loop_
_entity.id
_entity.type
_entity.pdbx_description
1 polymer ?
#
loop_
_entity_poly.entity_id
_entity_poly.type
_entity_poly.pdbx_seq_one_letter_code
_entity_poly.pdbx_strand_id
1 'polypeptide(L)'
;MYLKKALWAEGVAAAKASPESEAEQAPAATAVQELVNSLNRQRVYREVTLALKTGLRDARAEFSFLRVRGLRSLLKFLRSVAESDSTIQLFCQTQSLSELQVVPALFQHSLKEPEDESVENLDHIFGVEPLKITSPSTDAEVALALRVLEGCCLLHSESTALAHHHKAIPVLMNILSTRGVLEQGACLDALISIMLDSSANQMDFETCNGIEEVAELIRDKQGDENLRLKCGEFLLLLIGHVNGRERPPLAAIHEDVRRLLGEKSASLIWAASQFGSTLDPKERLTALHIQARRVLESLDLY
;
A
#
# COMPACT_ATOMS: atom_id res chain seq x y z
N MET A 1 -23.84 10.25 3.15
CA MET A 1 -23.64 10.42 4.61
C MET A 1 -22.42 11.29 4.84
N TYR A 2 -22.60 12.49 5.38
CA TYR A 2 -21.49 13.35 5.80
C TYR A 2 -20.85 12.76 7.05
N LEU A 3 -19.83 11.91 6.86
CA LEU A 3 -18.97 11.51 7.98
C LEU A 3 -18.19 12.76 8.41
N LYS A 4 -18.52 13.28 9.60
CA LYS A 4 -17.76 14.33 10.29
C LYS A 4 -16.27 14.00 10.22
N LYS A 5 -15.44 15.06 10.12
CA LYS A 5 -13.98 14.94 10.18
C LYS A 5 -13.59 14.09 11.40
N ALA A 6 -12.71 13.13 11.18
CA ALA A 6 -12.16 12.29 12.24
C ALA A 6 -11.55 13.19 13.32
N LEU A 7 -12.10 13.18 14.54
CA LEU A 7 -11.68 14.05 15.63
C LEU A 7 -10.26 13.74 16.15
N TRP A 8 -9.70 12.61 15.74
CA TRP A 8 -8.34 12.18 16.04
C TRP A 8 -7.29 12.75 15.06
N ALA A 9 -7.71 13.42 13.99
CA ALA A 9 -6.85 14.21 13.09
C ALA A 9 -6.40 15.54 13.71
N GLU A 10 -7.01 15.95 14.83
CA GLU A 10 -6.62 17.14 15.57
C GLU A 10 -5.72 16.71 16.72
N GLY A 11 -4.41 16.90 16.51
CA GLY A 11 -3.40 16.75 17.55
C GLY A 11 -3.72 17.60 18.77
N VAL A 12 -3.21 17.19 19.93
CA VAL A 12 -3.42 17.75 21.28
C VAL A 12 -2.82 19.16 21.42
N ALA A 13 -3.17 20.10 20.54
CA ALA A 13 -2.57 21.43 20.43
C ALA A 13 -3.54 22.56 20.78
N ALA A 14 -4.55 22.30 21.61
CA ALA A 14 -5.49 23.32 22.10
C ALA A 14 -5.42 23.55 23.61
N ALA A 15 -4.26 23.29 24.24
CA ALA A 15 -4.05 23.56 25.65
C ALA A 15 -2.68 24.19 25.89
N LYS A 16 -2.46 25.41 25.37
CA LYS A 16 -1.46 26.35 25.90
C LYS A 16 -1.61 27.73 25.23
N ALA A 17 -2.22 28.67 25.94
CA ALA A 17 -1.83 30.08 25.95
C ALA A 17 -2.67 30.87 26.98
N SER A 18 -2.18 30.95 28.22
CA SER A 18 -2.28 32.15 29.06
C SER A 18 -1.13 32.09 30.06
N PRO A 19 -0.22 33.10 30.09
CA PRO A 19 0.78 33.20 31.14
C PRO A 19 0.18 33.92 32.37
N GLU A 20 0.89 33.79 33.48
CA GLU A 20 0.69 34.44 34.78
C GLU A 20 -0.11 33.65 35.83
N SER A 21 0.62 32.91 36.66
CA SER A 21 0.68 33.06 38.13
C SER A 21 1.37 31.84 38.75
N GLU A 22 2.57 32.02 39.29
CA GLU A 22 3.25 31.05 40.16
C GLU A 22 2.49 30.96 41.50
N ALA A 23 1.85 29.82 41.78
CA ALA A 23 1.58 29.30 43.13
C ALA A 23 0.98 27.88 43.04
N GLU A 24 1.66 26.90 43.63
CA GLU A 24 1.14 25.60 44.12
C GLU A 24 -0.03 24.96 43.33
N GLN A 25 0.26 24.33 42.18
CA GLN A 25 -0.73 23.47 41.52
C GLN A 25 -0.70 22.04 42.10
N ALA A 26 -1.82 21.70 42.74
CA ALA A 26 -2.06 20.48 43.51
C ALA A 26 -1.96 19.15 42.72
N PRO A 27 -1.61 18.03 43.38
CA PRO A 27 -1.58 16.69 42.77
C PRO A 27 -2.91 16.23 42.16
N ALA A 28 -4.03 16.81 42.60
CA ALA A 28 -5.36 16.53 42.05
C ALA A 28 -5.55 17.04 40.61
N ALA A 29 -4.93 18.16 40.23
CA ALA A 29 -5.00 18.68 38.86
C ALA A 29 -4.24 17.77 37.87
N THR A 30 -3.09 17.25 38.31
CA THR A 30 -2.31 16.26 37.56
C THR A 30 -3.06 14.94 37.40
N ALA A 31 -3.69 14.42 38.46
CA ALA A 31 -4.47 13.19 38.41
C ALA A 31 -5.69 13.29 37.47
N VAL A 32 -6.37 14.45 37.46
CA VAL A 32 -7.49 14.70 36.53
C VAL A 32 -6.97 14.76 35.08
N GLN A 33 -5.84 15.41 34.84
CA GLN A 33 -5.24 15.46 33.50
C GLN A 33 -4.83 14.07 32.99
N GLU A 34 -4.24 13.23 33.85
CA GLU A 34 -3.90 11.85 33.54
C GLU A 34 -5.14 11.00 33.22
N LEU A 35 -6.21 11.17 34.00
CA LEU A 35 -7.49 10.51 33.74
C LEU A 35 -8.08 10.93 32.39
N VAL A 36 -8.07 12.23 32.07
CA VAL A 36 -8.56 12.76 30.79
C VAL A 36 -7.73 12.19 29.62
N ASN A 37 -6.40 12.14 29.76
CA ASN A 37 -5.52 11.56 28.76
C ASN A 37 -5.80 10.06 28.56
N SER A 38 -6.00 9.33 29.65
CA SER A 38 -6.34 7.90 29.62
C SER A 38 -7.69 7.63 28.93
N LEU A 39 -8.73 8.40 29.28
CA LEU A 39 -10.04 8.30 28.64
C LEU A 39 -9.99 8.66 27.15
N ASN A 40 -9.23 9.69 26.78
CA ASN A 40 -9.01 10.04 25.38
C ASN A 40 -8.31 8.90 24.62
N ARG A 41 -7.27 8.29 25.19
CA ARG A 41 -6.60 7.14 24.58
C ARG A 41 -7.54 5.95 24.39
N GLN A 42 -8.37 5.63 25.39
CA GLN A 42 -9.38 4.57 25.28
C GLN A 42 -10.43 4.89 24.21
N ARG A 43 -10.85 6.16 24.11
CA ARG A 43 -11.78 6.61 23.09
C ARG A 43 -11.19 6.44 21.69
N VAL A 44 -9.97 6.93 21.45
CA VAL A 44 -9.28 6.80 20.15
C VAL A 44 -9.13 5.32 19.79
N TYR A 45 -8.73 4.47 20.74
CA TYR A 45 -8.65 3.02 20.51
C TYR A 45 -9.98 2.41 20.03
N ARG A 46 -11.10 2.77 20.69
CA ARG A 46 -12.44 2.30 20.29
C ARG A 46 -12.84 2.82 18.91
N GLU A 47 -12.55 4.08 18.61
CA GLU A 47 -12.85 4.69 17.30
C GLU A 47 -12.05 4.02 16.18
N VAL A 48 -10.75 3.81 16.38
CA VAL A 48 -9.85 3.10 15.45
C VAL A 48 -10.37 1.68 15.21
N THR A 49 -10.63 0.93 16.28
CA THR A 49 -11.13 -0.45 16.18
C THR A 49 -12.49 -0.51 15.46
N LEU A 50 -13.41 0.40 15.77
CA LEU A 50 -14.73 0.44 15.15
C LEU A 50 -14.64 0.79 13.66
N ALA A 51 -13.82 1.77 13.29
CA ALA A 51 -13.60 2.15 11.89
C ALA A 51 -13.05 0.97 11.08
N LEU A 52 -12.06 0.26 11.64
CA LEU A 52 -11.45 -0.90 11.03
C LEU A 52 -12.44 -2.07 10.91
N LYS A 53 -13.17 -2.42 11.98
CA LYS A 53 -14.22 -3.47 11.94
C LYS A 53 -15.29 -3.17 10.89
N THR A 54 -15.73 -1.93 10.81
CA THR A 54 -16.76 -1.51 9.84
C THR A 54 -16.25 -1.59 8.41
N GLY A 55 -15.03 -1.09 8.15
CA GLY A 55 -14.39 -1.16 6.84
C GLY A 55 -14.15 -2.60 6.39
N LEU A 56 -13.64 -3.46 7.28
CA LEU A 56 -13.37 -4.86 6.99
C LEU A 56 -14.63 -5.68 6.77
N ARG A 57 -15.69 -5.45 7.54
CA ARG A 57 -16.97 -6.13 7.31
C ARG A 57 -17.47 -5.89 5.89
N ASP A 58 -17.37 -4.65 5.41
CA ASP A 58 -17.80 -4.29 4.07
C ASP A 58 -16.81 -4.79 3.00
N ALA A 59 -15.49 -4.76 3.27
CA ALA A 59 -14.45 -5.29 2.39
C ALA A 59 -14.49 -6.82 2.22
N ARG A 60 -15.07 -7.55 3.18
CA ARG A 60 -15.27 -9.01 3.15
C ARG A 60 -16.62 -9.43 2.56
N ALA A 61 -17.41 -8.48 2.04
CA ALA A 61 -18.73 -8.78 1.51
C ALA A 61 -18.68 -9.58 0.18
N GLU A 62 -19.73 -10.34 -0.10
CA GLU A 62 -19.82 -11.16 -1.33
C GLU A 62 -20.00 -10.32 -2.60
N PHE A 63 -20.49 -9.09 -2.47
CA PHE A 63 -20.73 -8.16 -3.58
C PHE A 63 -19.65 -7.09 -3.71
N SER A 64 -19.13 -6.91 -4.93
CA SER A 64 -18.05 -5.96 -5.24
C SER A 64 -18.37 -4.53 -4.82
N PHE A 65 -19.62 -4.06 -4.99
CA PHE A 65 -19.98 -2.68 -4.58
C PHE A 65 -19.83 -2.44 -3.07
N LEU A 66 -20.10 -3.45 -2.23
CA LEU A 66 -19.88 -3.37 -0.78
C LEU A 66 -18.38 -3.40 -0.48
N ARG A 67 -17.62 -4.25 -1.18
CA ARG A 67 -16.16 -4.31 -1.03
C ARG A 67 -15.49 -3.00 -1.39
N VAL A 68 -15.84 -2.40 -2.53
CA VAL A 68 -15.40 -1.06 -2.94
C VAL A 68 -15.72 -0.01 -1.87
N ARG A 69 -16.92 -0.05 -1.27
CA ARG A 69 -17.29 0.84 -0.17
C ARG A 69 -16.40 0.63 1.06
N GLY A 70 -16.16 -0.63 1.43
CA GLY A 70 -15.26 -1.02 2.52
C GLY A 70 -13.83 -0.54 2.29
N LEU A 71 -13.25 -0.84 1.13
CA LEU A 71 -11.89 -0.44 0.74
C LEU A 71 -11.70 1.07 0.73
N ARG A 72 -12.68 1.84 0.24
CA ARG A 72 -12.64 3.33 0.33
C ARG A 72 -12.64 3.81 1.78
N SER A 73 -13.42 3.15 2.64
CA SER A 73 -13.44 3.46 4.07
C SER A 73 -12.09 3.14 4.72
N LEU A 74 -11.49 1.99 4.40
CA LEU A 74 -10.17 1.58 4.89
C LEU A 74 -9.07 2.52 4.40
N LEU A 75 -9.06 2.89 3.13
CA LEU A 75 -8.08 3.81 2.57
C LEU A 75 -8.16 5.20 3.23
N LYS A 76 -9.38 5.72 3.46
CA LYS A 76 -9.57 6.97 4.19
C LYS A 76 -9.09 6.84 5.64
N PHE A 77 -9.37 5.71 6.29
CA PHE A 77 -8.89 5.43 7.64
C PHE A 77 -7.37 5.40 7.72
N LEU A 78 -6.68 4.67 6.83
CA LEU A 78 -5.21 4.58 6.79
C LEU A 78 -4.57 5.95 6.58
N ARG A 79 -5.14 6.78 5.69
CA ARG A 79 -4.65 8.15 5.48
C ARG A 79 -4.68 8.97 6.76
N SER A 80 -5.78 8.88 7.52
CA SER A 80 -5.86 9.58 8.80
C SER A 80 -4.90 8.96 9.82
N VAL A 81 -4.72 7.63 9.85
CA VAL A 81 -3.81 6.93 10.78
C VAL A 81 -2.38 7.41 10.60
N ALA A 82 -1.98 7.67 9.35
CA ALA A 82 -0.66 8.18 8.99
C ALA A 82 -0.37 9.61 9.51
N GLU A 83 -1.34 10.33 10.06
CA GLU A 83 -1.16 11.70 10.55
C GLU A 83 -0.47 11.78 11.93
N SER A 84 -0.39 10.67 12.69
CA SER A 84 0.25 10.64 14.02
C SER A 84 0.86 9.28 14.36
N ASP A 85 2.07 9.30 14.92
CA ASP A 85 2.75 8.09 15.44
C ASP A 85 1.90 7.31 16.45
N SER A 86 1.12 8.02 17.28
CA SER A 86 0.25 7.39 18.27
C SER A 86 -0.86 6.55 17.62
N THR A 87 -1.44 7.02 16.52
CA THR A 87 -2.46 6.27 15.78
C THR A 87 -1.86 5.16 14.94
N ILE A 88 -0.63 5.33 14.42
CA ILE A 88 0.13 4.26 13.78
C ILE A 88 0.35 3.12 14.75
N GLN A 89 0.84 3.39 15.96
CA GLN A 89 1.03 2.36 17.00
C GLN A 89 -0.27 1.63 17.35
N LEU A 90 -1.39 2.36 17.45
CA LEU A 90 -2.70 1.74 17.67
C LEU A 90 -3.12 0.85 16.50
N PHE A 91 -2.90 1.28 15.27
CA PHE A 91 -3.15 0.47 14.08
C PHE A 91 -2.31 -0.82 14.12
N CYS A 92 -1.01 -0.74 14.37
CA CYS A 92 -0.14 -1.92 14.49
C CYS A 92 -0.67 -2.91 15.54
N GLN A 93 -1.07 -2.43 16.72
CA GLN A 93 -1.67 -3.27 17.76
C GLN A 93 -2.96 -3.96 17.30
N THR A 94 -3.80 -3.28 16.51
CA THR A 94 -5.01 -3.91 15.96
C THR A 94 -4.68 -4.99 14.94
N GLN A 95 -3.56 -4.91 14.22
CA GLN A 95 -3.16 -5.92 13.23
C GLN A 95 -2.66 -7.23 13.85
N SER A 96 -2.41 -7.27 15.17
CA SER A 96 -2.17 -8.53 15.89
C SER A 96 -3.46 -9.34 16.14
N LEU A 97 -4.64 -8.75 15.92
CA LEU A 97 -5.94 -9.42 16.07
C LEU A 97 -6.41 -9.94 14.72
N SER A 98 -6.52 -11.26 14.57
CA SER A 98 -6.89 -11.93 13.30
C SER A 98 -8.17 -11.37 12.66
N GLU A 99 -9.18 -11.05 13.46
CA GLU A 99 -10.45 -10.47 12.96
C GLU A 99 -10.29 -9.07 12.35
N LEU A 100 -9.23 -8.34 12.72
CA LEU A 100 -8.92 -6.96 12.31
C LEU A 100 -7.77 -6.87 11.29
N GLN A 101 -7.17 -8.00 10.92
CA GLN A 101 -6.11 -8.01 9.93
C GLN A 101 -6.65 -7.60 8.55
N VAL A 102 -6.00 -6.59 7.95
CA VAL A 102 -6.39 -6.05 6.66
C VAL A 102 -5.85 -6.90 5.52
N VAL A 103 -4.55 -7.21 5.54
CA VAL A 103 -3.86 -7.90 4.43
C VAL A 103 -4.55 -9.23 4.05
N PRO A 104 -4.86 -10.16 4.98
CA PRO A 104 -5.56 -11.40 4.64
C PRO A 104 -6.92 -11.14 3.99
N ALA A 105 -7.66 -10.13 4.45
CA ALA A 105 -8.96 -9.79 3.89
C ALA A 105 -8.87 -9.32 2.43
N LEU A 106 -7.80 -8.59 2.07
CA LEU A 106 -7.58 -8.15 0.69
C LEU A 106 -7.36 -9.35 -0.23
N PHE A 107 -6.47 -10.27 0.15
CA PHE A 107 -6.14 -11.45 -0.66
C PHE A 107 -7.28 -12.47 -0.74
N GLN A 108 -8.13 -12.56 0.29
CA GLN A 108 -9.27 -13.48 0.29
C GLN A 108 -10.46 -12.97 -0.53
N HIS A 109 -10.65 -11.65 -0.64
CA HIS A 109 -11.90 -11.11 -1.18
C HIS A 109 -11.76 -10.18 -2.39
N SER A 110 -10.61 -9.50 -2.56
CA SER A 110 -10.44 -8.51 -3.62
C SER A 110 -9.29 -8.81 -4.58
N LEU A 111 -8.20 -9.39 -4.08
CA LEU A 111 -7.02 -9.80 -4.85
C LEU A 111 -6.98 -11.32 -5.08
N LYS A 112 -8.06 -12.04 -4.74
CA LYS A 112 -8.18 -13.47 -5.06
C LYS A 112 -8.18 -13.61 -6.57
N GLU A 113 -7.30 -14.45 -7.10
CA GLU A 113 -7.40 -14.85 -8.49
C GLU A 113 -8.74 -15.55 -8.70
N PRO A 114 -9.42 -15.33 -9.84
CA PRO A 114 -10.59 -16.12 -10.17
C PRO A 114 -10.12 -17.58 -10.25
N GLU A 115 -10.37 -18.35 -9.21
CA GLU A 115 -10.33 -19.80 -9.33
C GLU A 115 -11.34 -20.12 -10.45
N ASP A 116 -10.92 -20.93 -11.42
CA ASP A 116 -11.85 -21.61 -12.31
C ASP A 116 -12.71 -22.52 -11.43
N GLU A 117 -13.70 -21.94 -10.75
CA GLU A 117 -14.88 -22.63 -10.24
C GLU A 117 -15.67 -23.05 -11.48
N SER A 118 -15.08 -23.95 -12.26
CA SER A 118 -15.79 -24.77 -13.21
C SER A 118 -16.85 -25.48 -12.38
N VAL A 119 -18.10 -25.21 -12.71
CA VAL A 119 -19.22 -25.97 -12.18
C VAL A 119 -19.09 -27.36 -12.80
N GLU A 120 -18.25 -28.21 -12.23
CA GLU A 120 -18.11 -29.61 -12.60
C GLU A 120 -19.37 -30.33 -12.12
N ASN A 121 -20.36 -30.28 -13.00
CA ASN A 121 -21.54 -31.12 -13.06
C ASN A 121 -22.62 -30.89 -11.97
N LEU A 122 -23.81 -30.50 -12.42
CA LEU A 122 -25.00 -30.24 -11.61
C LEU A 122 -25.78 -31.53 -11.24
N ASP A 123 -25.21 -32.71 -11.46
CA ASP A 123 -25.95 -33.98 -11.35
C ASP A 123 -26.25 -34.45 -9.91
N HIS A 124 -25.87 -33.70 -8.86
CA HIS A 124 -26.10 -34.08 -7.46
C HIS A 124 -26.80 -32.96 -6.66
N ILE A 125 -28.09 -32.73 -6.97
CA ILE A 125 -28.92 -31.62 -6.46
C ILE A 125 -29.39 -31.78 -4.99
N PHE A 126 -29.13 -32.92 -4.33
CA PHE A 126 -29.58 -33.12 -2.95
C PHE A 126 -28.41 -33.24 -1.97
N GLY A 127 -28.13 -32.17 -1.22
CA GLY A 127 -27.25 -32.19 -0.04
C GLY A 127 -26.02 -31.27 -0.07
N VAL A 128 -25.82 -30.50 -1.14
CA VAL A 128 -24.66 -29.59 -1.26
C VAL A 128 -25.02 -28.20 -0.71
N GLU A 129 -24.16 -27.64 0.14
CA GLU A 129 -24.28 -26.24 0.57
C GLU A 129 -24.35 -25.33 -0.67
N PRO A 130 -25.28 -24.35 -0.71
CA PRO A 130 -25.40 -23.47 -1.86
C PRO A 130 -24.06 -22.78 -2.13
N LEU A 131 -23.57 -22.89 -3.38
CA LEU A 131 -22.37 -22.21 -3.83
C LEU A 131 -22.49 -20.72 -3.47
N LYS A 132 -21.58 -20.20 -2.66
CA LYS A 132 -21.54 -18.77 -2.35
C LYS A 132 -21.11 -18.03 -3.60
N ILE A 133 -22.07 -17.47 -4.32
CA ILE A 133 -21.80 -16.66 -5.51
C ILE A 133 -21.14 -15.36 -5.06
N THR A 134 -19.81 -15.33 -5.03
CA THR A 134 -19.06 -14.10 -4.86
C THR A 134 -18.90 -13.43 -6.21
N SER A 135 -19.29 -12.16 -6.32
CA SER A 135 -19.06 -11.42 -7.57
C SER A 135 -17.55 -11.27 -7.81
N PRO A 136 -17.05 -11.42 -9.05
CA PRO A 136 -15.64 -11.19 -9.34
C PRO A 136 -15.22 -9.76 -9.02
N SER A 137 -13.94 -9.56 -8.73
CA SER A 137 -13.38 -8.23 -8.45
C SER A 137 -13.38 -7.37 -9.71
N THR A 138 -13.91 -6.16 -9.57
CA THR A 138 -13.84 -5.13 -10.62
C THR A 138 -12.50 -4.42 -10.60
N ASP A 139 -12.12 -3.79 -11.71
CA ASP A 139 -10.88 -3.02 -11.87
C ASP A 139 -10.70 -1.96 -10.77
N ALA A 140 -11.78 -1.21 -10.48
CA ALA A 140 -11.79 -0.21 -9.42
C ALA A 140 -11.63 -0.83 -8.02
N GLU A 141 -12.13 -2.04 -7.81
CA GLU A 141 -11.96 -2.77 -6.55
C GLU A 141 -10.50 -3.19 -6.37
N VAL A 142 -9.90 -3.79 -7.40
CA VAL A 142 -8.49 -4.22 -7.39
C VAL A 142 -7.57 -3.03 -7.14
N ALA A 143 -7.75 -1.93 -7.88
CA ALA A 143 -6.96 -0.71 -7.67
C ALA A 143 -7.09 -0.15 -6.25
N LEU A 144 -8.28 -0.19 -5.65
CA LEU A 144 -8.47 0.23 -4.26
C LEU A 144 -7.81 -0.74 -3.27
N ALA A 145 -7.90 -2.04 -3.50
CA ALA A 145 -7.28 -3.06 -2.66
C ALA A 145 -5.76 -2.93 -2.65
N LEU A 146 -5.15 -2.68 -3.82
CA LEU A 146 -3.71 -2.44 -3.95
C LEU A 146 -3.26 -1.19 -3.16
N ARG A 147 -4.03 -0.10 -3.21
CA ARG A 147 -3.74 1.11 -2.42
C ARG A 147 -3.93 0.93 -0.91
N VAL A 148 -4.87 0.09 -0.50
CA VAL A 148 -5.03 -0.28 0.91
C VAL A 148 -3.85 -1.15 1.35
N LEU A 149 -3.42 -2.10 0.51
CA LEU A 149 -2.25 -2.95 0.75
C LEU A 149 -0.98 -2.09 0.89
N GLU A 150 -0.78 -1.16 -0.03
CA GLU A 150 0.31 -0.18 0.00
C GLU A 150 0.35 0.56 1.35
N GLY A 151 -0.76 1.17 1.74
CA GLY A 151 -0.86 1.88 3.02
C GLY A 151 -0.61 0.99 4.24
N CYS A 152 -1.06 -0.27 4.21
CA CYS A 152 -0.81 -1.21 5.31
C CYS A 152 0.67 -1.58 5.44
N CYS A 153 1.37 -1.82 4.33
CA CYS A 153 2.78 -2.16 4.31
C CYS A 153 3.68 -0.97 4.69
N LEU A 154 3.32 0.25 4.30
CA LEU A 154 4.05 1.46 4.69
C LEU A 154 3.90 1.79 6.19
N LEU A 155 2.75 1.45 6.80
CA LEU A 155 2.48 1.77 8.21
C LEU A 155 2.87 0.66 9.19
N HIS A 156 3.00 -0.59 8.72
CA HIS A 156 3.18 -1.74 9.60
C HIS A 156 3.99 -2.85 8.91
N SER A 157 5.21 -3.08 9.37
CA SER A 157 6.15 -4.02 8.75
C SER A 157 5.67 -5.48 8.78
N GLU A 158 4.93 -5.93 9.80
CA GLU A 158 4.40 -7.30 9.80
C GLU A 158 3.31 -7.50 8.72
N SER A 159 2.67 -6.42 8.23
CA SER A 159 1.77 -6.49 7.08
C SER A 159 2.51 -6.99 5.83
N THR A 160 3.78 -6.64 5.69
CA THR A 160 4.64 -7.10 4.60
C THR A 160 4.96 -8.59 4.71
N ALA A 161 5.14 -9.10 5.92
CA ALA A 161 5.30 -10.54 6.17
C ALA A 161 4.00 -11.30 5.88
N LEU A 162 2.84 -10.76 6.28
CA LEU A 162 1.54 -11.33 5.93
C LEU A 162 1.32 -11.35 4.41
N ALA A 163 1.71 -10.29 3.70
CA ALA A 163 1.63 -10.23 2.25
C ALA A 163 2.45 -11.36 1.60
N HIS A 164 3.67 -11.60 2.09
CA HIS A 164 4.50 -12.73 1.65
C HIS A 164 3.79 -14.08 1.90
N HIS A 165 3.21 -14.29 3.08
CA HIS A 165 2.45 -15.52 3.39
C HIS A 165 1.28 -15.77 2.42
N HIS A 166 0.70 -14.71 1.88
CA HIS A 166 -0.36 -14.77 0.87
C HIS A 166 0.14 -14.76 -0.58
N LYS A 167 1.45 -14.97 -0.81
CA LYS A 167 2.07 -14.96 -2.14
C LYS A 167 1.78 -13.66 -2.91
N ALA A 168 1.89 -12.52 -2.23
CA ALA A 168 1.55 -11.23 -2.78
C ALA A 168 2.26 -10.93 -4.11
N ILE A 169 3.56 -11.24 -4.21
CA ILE A 169 4.34 -10.90 -5.39
C ILE A 169 3.82 -11.60 -6.66
N PRO A 170 3.65 -12.94 -6.72
CA PRO A 170 3.01 -13.59 -7.86
C PRO A 170 1.66 -13.01 -8.25
N VAL A 171 0.80 -12.71 -7.27
CA VAL A 171 -0.54 -12.12 -7.51
C VAL A 171 -0.42 -10.72 -8.13
N LEU A 172 0.48 -9.88 -7.61
CA LEU A 172 0.71 -8.53 -8.12
C LEU A 172 1.35 -8.57 -9.51
N MET A 173 2.26 -9.50 -9.77
CA MET A 173 2.83 -9.70 -11.11
C MET A 173 1.75 -10.10 -12.12
N ASN A 174 0.85 -11.01 -11.76
CA ASN A 174 -0.29 -11.36 -12.61
C ASN A 174 -1.20 -10.15 -12.90
N ILE A 175 -1.48 -9.31 -11.89
CA ILE A 175 -2.23 -8.06 -12.08
C ILE A 175 -1.49 -7.10 -13.02
N LEU A 176 -0.18 -6.94 -12.85
CA LEU A 176 0.65 -6.08 -13.68
C LEU A 176 0.62 -6.50 -15.15
N SER A 177 0.59 -7.81 -15.43
CA SER A 177 0.58 -8.34 -16.80
C SER A 177 -0.81 -8.39 -17.45
N THR A 178 -1.89 -8.56 -16.67
CA THR A 178 -3.22 -8.90 -17.22
C THR A 178 -4.29 -7.84 -17.07
N ARG A 179 -4.10 -6.84 -16.18
CA ARG A 179 -5.13 -5.84 -15.85
C ARG A 179 -4.91 -4.50 -16.53
N GLY A 180 -5.88 -3.60 -16.35
CA GLY A 180 -5.86 -2.28 -16.95
C GLY A 180 -4.85 -1.31 -16.32
N VAL A 181 -4.66 -0.18 -16.99
CA VAL A 181 -3.71 0.89 -16.62
C VAL A 181 -3.88 1.36 -15.16
N LEU A 182 -5.11 1.40 -14.65
CA LEU A 182 -5.39 1.87 -13.29
C LEU A 182 -4.83 0.91 -12.24
N GLU A 183 -5.04 -0.39 -12.45
CA GLU A 183 -4.58 -1.45 -11.57
C GLU A 183 -3.07 -1.66 -11.70
N GLN A 184 -2.53 -1.61 -12.92
CA GLN A 184 -1.10 -1.66 -13.16
C GLN A 184 -0.37 -0.53 -12.42
N GLY A 185 -0.87 0.70 -12.52
CA GLY A 185 -0.31 1.84 -11.81
C GLY A 185 -0.35 1.67 -10.28
N ALA A 186 -1.49 1.23 -9.73
CA ALA A 186 -1.61 0.96 -8.29
C ALA A 186 -0.76 -0.24 -7.84
N CYS A 187 -0.54 -1.21 -8.73
CA CYS A 187 0.27 -2.39 -8.49
C CYS A 187 1.74 -2.05 -8.34
N LEU A 188 2.27 -1.15 -9.19
CA LEU A 188 3.65 -0.67 -9.07
C LEU A 188 3.91 0.01 -7.71
N ASP A 189 2.98 0.84 -7.23
CA ASP A 189 3.08 1.46 -5.91
C ASP A 189 3.05 0.41 -4.78
N ALA A 190 2.12 -0.55 -4.86
CA ALA A 190 2.02 -1.64 -3.88
C ALA A 190 3.28 -2.52 -3.85
N LEU A 191 3.85 -2.87 -5.01
CA LEU A 191 5.09 -3.64 -5.13
C LEU A 191 6.26 -2.99 -4.39
N ILE A 192 6.45 -1.66 -4.52
CA ILE A 192 7.48 -0.94 -3.76
C ILE A 192 7.28 -1.11 -2.26
N SER A 193 6.06 -0.88 -1.77
CA SER A 193 5.78 -0.95 -0.32
C SER A 193 5.94 -2.37 0.27
N ILE A 194 5.63 -3.41 -0.49
CA ILE A 194 5.73 -4.81 -0.05
C ILE A 194 7.18 -5.32 -0.12
N MET A 195 7.98 -4.77 -1.03
CA MET A 195 9.40 -5.12 -1.12
C MET A 195 10.27 -4.29 -0.17
N LEU A 196 9.80 -3.11 0.29
CA LEU A 196 10.53 -2.27 1.23
C LEU A 196 10.86 -3.07 2.50
N ASP A 197 12.16 -3.16 2.80
CA ASP A 197 12.71 -3.91 3.94
C ASP A 197 12.32 -5.40 4.02
N SER A 198 11.91 -6.03 2.91
CA SER A 198 11.51 -7.45 2.87
C SER A 198 12.28 -8.24 1.83
N SER A 199 13.34 -8.92 2.26
CA SER A 199 14.16 -9.78 1.39
C SER A 199 13.37 -10.95 0.79
N ALA A 200 12.38 -11.47 1.51
CA ALA A 200 11.54 -12.56 1.01
C ALA A 200 10.72 -12.13 -0.21
N ASN A 201 10.03 -10.98 -0.12
CA ASN A 201 9.28 -10.44 -1.24
C ASN A 201 10.19 -9.98 -2.40
N GLN A 202 11.38 -9.46 -2.09
CA GLN A 202 12.35 -9.11 -3.13
C GLN A 202 12.85 -10.35 -3.91
N MET A 203 13.09 -11.49 -3.23
CA MET A 203 13.44 -12.75 -3.89
C MET A 203 12.31 -13.28 -4.77
N ASP A 204 11.06 -13.19 -4.30
CA ASP A 204 9.90 -13.59 -5.11
C ASP A 204 9.77 -12.73 -6.36
N PHE A 205 10.05 -11.42 -6.25
CA PHE A 205 9.99 -10.48 -7.37
C PHE A 205 11.05 -10.77 -8.43
N GLU A 206 12.26 -11.09 -7.98
CA GLU A 206 13.35 -11.56 -8.85
C GLU A 206 12.98 -12.89 -9.53
N THR A 207 12.39 -13.83 -8.80
CA THR A 207 11.93 -15.13 -9.34
C THR A 207 10.82 -14.98 -10.38
N CYS A 208 9.99 -13.95 -10.24
CA CYS A 208 8.93 -13.61 -11.20
C CYS A 208 9.42 -12.75 -12.37
N ASN A 209 10.73 -12.55 -12.53
CA ASN A 209 11.32 -11.67 -13.56
C ASN A 209 10.72 -10.26 -13.56
N GLY A 210 10.41 -9.70 -12.39
CA GLY A 210 9.62 -8.47 -12.31
C GLY A 210 10.26 -7.24 -12.98
N ILE A 211 11.60 -7.21 -13.11
CA ILE A 211 12.29 -6.16 -13.87
C ILE A 211 12.01 -6.26 -15.37
N GLU A 212 11.91 -7.48 -15.91
CA GLU A 212 11.64 -7.72 -17.32
C GLU A 212 10.23 -7.23 -17.67
N GLU A 213 9.25 -7.57 -16.84
CA GLU A 213 7.85 -7.12 -17.00
C GLU A 213 7.75 -5.58 -17.00
N VAL A 214 8.38 -4.91 -16.03
CA VAL A 214 8.37 -3.44 -15.95
C VAL A 214 9.11 -2.81 -17.14
N ALA A 215 10.19 -3.45 -17.62
CA ALA A 215 10.91 -3.00 -18.80
C ALA A 215 10.09 -3.15 -20.08
N GLU A 216 9.25 -4.18 -20.21
CA GLU A 216 8.30 -4.30 -21.32
C GLU A 216 7.28 -3.16 -21.30
N LEU A 217 6.67 -2.88 -20.14
CA LEU A 217 5.68 -1.81 -20.00
C LEU A 217 6.25 -0.42 -20.33
N ILE A 218 7.44 -0.07 -19.85
CA ILE A 218 8.02 1.27 -20.10
C ILE A 218 8.45 1.45 -21.57
N ARG A 219 8.82 0.36 -22.25
CA ARG A 219 9.24 0.37 -23.67
C ARG A 219 8.08 0.36 -24.65
N ASP A 220 6.87 0.01 -24.20
CA ASP A 220 5.70 0.02 -25.07
C ASP A 220 5.34 1.46 -25.47
N LYS A 221 5.83 1.90 -26.64
CA LYS A 221 5.57 3.24 -27.20
C LYS A 221 4.10 3.49 -27.54
N GLN A 222 3.30 2.43 -27.68
CA GLN A 222 1.87 2.55 -27.97
C GLN A 222 1.02 2.49 -26.68
N GLY A 223 1.65 2.17 -25.54
CA GLY A 223 1.02 2.10 -24.24
C GLY A 223 0.69 3.48 -23.66
N ASP A 224 -0.04 3.48 -22.54
CA ASP A 224 -0.40 4.70 -21.83
C ASP A 224 0.84 5.43 -21.28
N GLU A 225 1.01 6.69 -21.65
CA GLU A 225 2.18 7.49 -21.27
C GLU A 225 2.31 7.63 -19.74
N ASN A 226 1.20 7.73 -19.01
CA ASN A 226 1.24 7.84 -17.55
C ASN A 226 1.69 6.53 -16.91
N LEU A 227 1.29 5.38 -17.48
CA LEU A 227 1.78 4.09 -17.01
C LEU A 227 3.28 3.93 -17.27
N ARG A 228 3.76 4.29 -18.46
CA ARG A 228 5.20 4.26 -18.77
C ARG A 228 5.99 5.15 -17.82
N LEU A 229 5.47 6.34 -17.55
CA LEU A 229 6.05 7.27 -16.58
C LEU A 229 6.08 6.66 -15.17
N LYS A 230 4.99 5.98 -14.77
CA LYS A 230 4.90 5.26 -13.50
C LYS A 230 5.93 4.14 -13.37
N CYS A 231 6.21 3.42 -14.46
CA CYS A 231 7.29 2.43 -14.50
C CYS A 231 8.66 3.09 -14.26
N GLY A 232 8.88 4.30 -14.79
CA GLY A 232 10.08 5.09 -14.50
C GLY A 232 10.19 5.47 -13.02
N GLU A 233 9.10 5.94 -12.40
CA GLU A 233 9.05 6.23 -10.97
C GLU A 233 9.33 4.97 -10.14
N PHE A 234 8.74 3.84 -10.52
CA PHE A 234 8.95 2.54 -9.89
C PHE A 234 10.43 2.13 -9.92
N LEU A 235 11.10 2.17 -11.08
CA LEU A 235 12.50 1.78 -11.20
C LEU A 235 13.42 2.68 -10.37
N LEU A 236 13.14 3.98 -10.31
CA LEU A 236 13.87 4.93 -9.47
C LEU A 236 13.73 4.61 -7.98
N LEU A 237 12.51 4.30 -7.53
CA LEU A 237 12.25 3.93 -6.14
C LEU A 237 12.84 2.55 -5.80
N LEU A 238 12.68 1.57 -6.68
CA LEU A 238 13.20 0.22 -6.51
C LEU A 238 14.71 0.23 -6.34
N ILE A 239 15.44 0.94 -7.20
CA ILE A 239 16.90 1.03 -7.12
C ILE A 239 17.36 1.93 -5.96
N GLY A 240 16.66 3.03 -5.69
CA GLY A 240 17.08 4.01 -4.70
C GLY A 240 16.79 3.62 -3.24
N HIS A 241 15.71 2.87 -3.01
CA HIS A 241 15.15 2.68 -1.67
C HIS A 241 14.89 1.21 -1.30
N VAL A 242 14.67 0.33 -2.28
CA VAL A 242 14.36 -1.08 -2.01
C VAL A 242 15.59 -1.98 -2.19
N ASN A 243 16.39 -1.74 -3.24
CA ASN A 243 17.63 -2.44 -3.45
C ASN A 243 18.66 -2.04 -2.37
N GLY A 244 18.99 -2.98 -1.49
CA GLY A 244 19.97 -2.81 -0.40
C GLY A 244 21.42 -2.62 -0.84
N ARG A 245 21.66 -2.54 -2.16
CA ARG A 245 22.94 -2.41 -2.87
C ARG A 245 23.93 -3.55 -2.59
N GLU A 246 24.42 -4.14 -3.68
CA GLU A 246 25.54 -5.10 -3.73
C GLU A 246 25.33 -6.45 -3.00
N ARG A 247 24.13 -6.74 -2.49
CA ARG A 247 23.80 -8.05 -1.89
C ARG A 247 22.48 -8.59 -2.43
N PRO A 248 22.36 -9.91 -2.63
CA PRO A 248 21.08 -10.53 -2.95
C PRO A 248 20.05 -10.26 -1.85
N PRO A 249 18.76 -10.16 -2.18
CA PRO A 249 18.16 -10.21 -3.54
C PRO A 249 18.34 -8.90 -4.35
N LEU A 250 18.08 -8.94 -5.66
CA LEU A 250 18.20 -7.79 -6.58
C LEU A 250 19.63 -7.27 -6.83
N ALA A 251 20.65 -8.11 -6.61
CA ALA A 251 22.04 -7.72 -6.84
C ALA A 251 22.34 -7.38 -8.32
N ALA A 252 21.66 -8.03 -9.25
CA ALA A 252 21.85 -7.87 -10.70
C ALA A 252 21.00 -6.75 -11.33
N ILE A 253 20.15 -6.06 -10.56
CA ILE A 253 19.15 -5.11 -11.09
C ILE A 253 19.75 -4.04 -12.00
N HIS A 254 20.98 -3.58 -11.71
CA HIS A 254 21.68 -2.60 -12.55
C HIS A 254 22.03 -3.15 -13.92
N GLU A 255 22.51 -4.38 -13.98
CA GLU A 255 22.84 -5.06 -15.22
C GLU A 255 21.57 -5.42 -16.00
N ASP A 256 20.51 -5.85 -15.32
CA ASP A 256 19.22 -6.13 -15.96
C ASP A 256 18.63 -4.87 -16.60
N VAL A 257 18.57 -3.76 -15.85
CA VAL A 257 18.08 -2.48 -16.38
C VAL A 257 18.96 -1.99 -17.53
N ARG A 258 20.28 -2.14 -17.45
CA ARG A 258 21.20 -1.82 -18.56
C ARG A 258 20.91 -2.68 -19.79
N ARG A 259 20.74 -3.99 -19.62
CA ARG A 259 20.43 -4.94 -20.70
C ARG A 259 19.11 -4.62 -21.38
N LEU A 260 18.08 -4.29 -20.59
CA LEU A 260 16.70 -4.14 -21.06
C LEU A 260 16.40 -2.74 -21.59
N LEU A 261 16.92 -1.69 -20.93
CA LEU A 261 16.61 -0.29 -21.23
C LEU A 261 17.78 0.48 -21.87
N GLY A 262 18.97 -0.12 -21.91
CA GLY A 262 20.18 0.48 -22.48
C GLY A 262 20.99 1.31 -21.48
N GLU A 263 22.27 1.55 -21.82
CA GLU A 263 23.25 2.20 -20.94
C GLU A 263 22.81 3.59 -20.48
N LYS A 264 22.22 4.38 -21.39
CA LYS A 264 21.84 5.76 -21.11
C LYS A 264 20.74 5.84 -20.06
N SER A 265 19.68 5.05 -20.22
CA SER A 265 18.55 5.01 -19.28
C SER A 265 18.97 4.42 -17.95
N ALA A 266 19.77 3.34 -17.94
CA ALA A 266 20.30 2.75 -16.72
C ALA A 266 21.19 3.73 -15.93
N SER A 267 22.07 4.47 -16.62
CA SER A 267 22.91 5.49 -16.00
C SER A 267 22.10 6.63 -15.38
N LEU A 268 21.02 7.08 -16.06
CA LEU A 268 20.12 8.10 -15.52
C LEU A 268 19.39 7.61 -14.27
N ILE A 269 18.82 6.40 -14.31
CA ILE A 269 18.13 5.80 -13.16
C ILE A 269 19.11 5.66 -11.98
N TRP A 270 20.31 5.14 -12.23
CA TRP A 270 21.34 5.02 -11.19
C TRP A 270 21.69 6.37 -10.58
N ALA A 271 22.01 7.37 -11.39
CA ALA A 271 22.38 8.69 -10.89
C ALA A 271 21.23 9.34 -10.10
N ALA A 272 20.01 9.30 -10.63
CA ALA A 272 18.83 9.90 -9.98
C ALA A 272 18.44 9.18 -8.68
N SER A 273 18.64 7.86 -8.60
CA SER A 273 18.37 7.08 -7.39
C SER A 273 19.24 7.47 -6.18
N GLN A 274 20.35 8.18 -6.42
CA GLN A 274 21.23 8.70 -5.35
C GLN A 274 20.71 10.02 -4.75
N PHE A 275 19.80 10.72 -5.43
CA PHE A 275 19.34 12.04 -5.03
C PHE A 275 17.92 11.96 -4.46
N GLY A 276 17.76 12.21 -3.15
CA GLY A 276 16.43 12.26 -2.56
C GLY A 276 16.35 12.47 -1.05
N SER A 277 17.42 12.23 -0.30
CA SER A 277 17.35 12.26 1.18
C SER A 277 17.26 13.66 1.79
N THR A 278 17.63 14.72 1.06
CA THR A 278 17.72 16.10 1.58
C THR A 278 16.56 17.02 1.21
N LEU A 279 15.65 16.60 0.32
CA LEU A 279 14.53 17.42 -0.15
C LEU A 279 13.30 17.28 0.76
N ASP A 280 12.40 18.26 0.73
CA ASP A 280 11.09 18.16 1.40
C ASP A 280 10.17 17.15 0.68
N PRO A 281 9.19 16.51 1.35
CA PRO A 281 8.36 15.46 0.74
C PRO A 281 7.64 15.85 -0.57
N LYS A 282 7.15 17.09 -0.68
CA LYS A 282 6.50 17.59 -1.91
C LYS A 282 7.50 17.79 -3.04
N GLU A 283 8.70 18.26 -2.71
CA GLU A 283 9.78 18.42 -3.66
C GLU A 283 10.31 17.07 -4.13
N ARG A 284 10.36 16.06 -3.24
CA ARG A 284 10.72 14.67 -3.61
C ARG A 284 9.79 14.09 -4.65
N LEU A 285 8.48 14.25 -4.49
CA LEU A 285 7.50 13.75 -5.47
C LEU A 285 7.65 14.44 -6.83
N THR A 286 7.85 15.75 -6.82
CA THR A 286 8.08 16.53 -8.04
C THR A 286 9.39 16.14 -8.72
N ALA A 287 10.46 15.97 -7.94
CA ALA A 287 11.75 15.52 -8.43
C ALA A 287 11.68 14.11 -9.02
N LEU A 288 11.03 13.16 -8.33
CA LEU A 288 10.82 11.79 -8.82
C LEU A 288 10.13 11.80 -10.18
N HIS A 289 9.05 12.56 -10.31
CA HIS A 289 8.30 12.69 -11.56
C HIS A 289 9.15 13.29 -12.70
N ILE A 290 9.93 14.33 -12.42
CA ILE A 290 10.84 14.93 -13.40
C ILE A 290 11.91 13.92 -13.84
N GLN A 291 12.50 13.16 -12.92
CA GLN A 291 13.51 12.16 -13.26
C GLN A 291 12.90 11.00 -14.05
N ALA A 292 11.72 10.52 -13.67
CA ALA A 292 11.01 9.48 -14.42
C ALA A 292 10.73 9.92 -15.86
N ARG A 293 10.35 11.19 -16.05
CA ARG A 293 10.14 11.76 -17.40
C ARG A 293 11.43 11.79 -18.22
N ARG A 294 12.56 12.16 -17.63
CA ARG A 294 13.87 12.12 -18.30
C ARG A 294 14.29 10.70 -18.70
N VAL A 295 13.97 9.71 -17.86
CA VAL A 295 14.19 8.30 -18.19
C VAL A 295 13.35 7.91 -19.41
N LEU A 296 12.07 8.28 -19.43
CA LEU A 296 11.19 7.99 -20.57
C LEU A 296 11.67 8.66 -21.86
N GLU A 297 11.99 9.95 -21.80
CA GLU A 297 12.56 10.70 -22.93
C GLU A 297 13.85 10.06 -23.46
N SER A 298 14.66 9.44 -22.59
CA SER A 298 15.88 8.76 -23.01
C SER A 298 15.61 7.47 -23.80
N LEU A 299 14.47 6.81 -23.57
CA LEU A 299 14.03 5.61 -24.27
C LEU A 299 13.43 5.93 -25.64
N ASP A 300 12.69 7.02 -25.75
CA ASP A 300 11.97 7.39 -26.98
C ASP A 300 12.88 7.99 -28.07
N LEU A 301 14.11 8.38 -27.71
CA LEU A 301 15.12 8.87 -28.65
C LEU A 301 15.74 7.76 -29.52
N TYR A 302 15.38 6.50 -29.31
CA TYR A 302 15.81 5.32 -30.05
C TYR A 302 14.60 4.47 -30.44
#